data_AF-A0A2S9G404-F1
#
_entry.id   AF-A0A2S9G404-F1
#
_cell.length_a   1.000
_cell.length_b   1.000
_cell.length_c   1.000
_cell.angle_alpha   90.00
_cell.angle_beta   90.00
_cell.angle_gamma   90.00
#
_symmetry.space_group_name_H-M   'P 1'
#
loop_
_entity.id
_entity.type
_entity.pdbx_description
1 polymer ?
#
loop_
_entity_poly.entity_id
_entity_poly.type
_entity_poly.pdbx_seq_one_letter_code
_entity_poly.pdbx_strand_id
1 'polypeptide(L)'
;DKHGADVGALVGRDPIGVAATTDVDAILALDADCVLYTPRTAHVDDVCALLASGKNVATTAFMFHPRRMDPADRDRVLAACEAGS
;
A
#
# COMPACT_ATOMS: atom_id res chain seq x y z
N ASP A 1 17.87 7.45 1.43
CA ASP A 1 18.60 6.98 0.23
C ASP A 1 17.74 6.93 -1.04
N LYS A 2 16.51 6.37 -1.02
CA LYS A 2 15.68 6.27 -2.24
C LYS A 2 14.73 7.46 -2.49
N HIS A 3 14.37 8.22 -1.46
CA HIS A 3 13.42 9.32 -1.56
C HIS A 3 13.87 10.35 -2.60
N GLY A 4 12.98 10.77 -3.49
CA GLY A 4 13.23 11.72 -4.57
C GLY A 4 13.92 11.15 -5.81
N ALA A 5 14.46 9.92 -5.77
CA ALA A 5 15.08 9.29 -6.92
C ALA A 5 14.03 8.71 -7.88
N ASP A 6 14.34 8.71 -9.18
CA ASP A 6 13.47 8.10 -10.20
C ASP A 6 13.41 6.57 -10.04
N VAL A 7 12.20 6.00 -10.08
CA VAL A 7 11.96 4.56 -9.91
C VAL A 7 12.63 3.73 -11.00
N GLY A 8 12.67 4.20 -12.25
CA GLY A 8 13.36 3.55 -13.36
C GLY A 8 14.85 3.41 -13.06
N ALA A 9 15.50 4.49 -12.63
CA ALA A 9 16.90 4.47 -12.23
C ALA A 9 17.16 3.54 -11.03
N LEU A 10 16.28 3.53 -10.03
CA LEU A 10 16.39 2.66 -8.85
C LEU A 10 16.35 1.16 -9.19
N VAL A 11 15.71 0.77 -10.30
CA VAL A 11 15.63 -0.61 -10.78
C VAL A 11 16.55 -0.90 -11.97
N GLY A 12 17.52 -0.02 -12.24
CA GLY A 12 18.52 -0.21 -13.30
C GLY A 12 17.98 -0.06 -14.72
N ARG A 13 16.98 0.80 -14.92
CA ARG A 13 16.37 1.14 -16.22
C ARG A 13 16.52 2.64 -16.49
N ASP A 14 16.20 3.06 -17.72
CA ASP A 14 16.12 4.48 -18.06
C ASP A 14 15.09 5.20 -17.17
N PRO A 15 15.32 6.48 -16.79
CA PRO A 15 14.37 7.23 -15.99
C PRO A 15 12.99 7.33 -16.63
N ILE A 16 11.94 7.20 -15.83
CA ILE A 16 10.54 7.18 -16.31
C ILE A 16 9.71 8.39 -15.86
N GLY A 17 10.30 9.31 -15.10
CA GLY A 17 9.63 10.50 -14.56
C GLY A 17 8.79 10.24 -13.31
N VAL A 18 9.02 9.12 -12.61
CA VAL A 18 8.29 8.75 -11.39
C VAL A 18 9.25 8.75 -10.21
N ALA A 19 9.12 9.74 -9.32
CA ALA A 19 9.95 9.84 -8.13
C ALA A 19 9.45 8.92 -7.01
N ALA A 20 10.37 8.19 -6.37
CA ALA A 20 10.06 7.47 -5.14
C ALA A 20 9.83 8.44 -3.99
N THR A 21 8.83 8.15 -3.14
CA THR A 21 8.51 8.97 -1.96
C THR A 21 8.54 8.14 -0.67
N THR A 22 8.66 8.84 0.45
CA THR A 22 8.48 8.32 1.82
C THR A 22 7.29 9.00 2.50
N ASP A 23 6.59 9.87 1.78
CA ASP A 23 5.39 10.56 2.23
C ASP A 23 4.17 9.65 1.98
N VAL A 24 3.58 9.16 3.06
CA VAL A 24 2.41 8.28 3.02
C VAL A 24 1.17 9.06 2.57
N ASP A 25 1.03 10.32 2.96
CA ASP A 25 -0.13 11.14 2.59
C ASP A 25 -0.14 11.41 1.08
N ALA A 26 1.05 11.61 0.49
CA ALA A 26 1.19 11.71 -0.96
C ALA A 26 0.73 10.43 -1.69
N ILE A 27 0.98 9.24 -1.12
CA ILE A 27 0.52 7.97 -1.68
C ILE A 27 -1.00 7.81 -1.53
N LEU A 28 -1.55 8.19 -0.38
CA LEU A 28 -3.00 8.13 -0.14
C LEU A 28 -3.78 9.13 -1.00
N ALA A 29 -3.20 10.30 -1.30
CA ALA A 29 -3.80 11.32 -2.17
C ALA A 29 -3.65 11.00 -3.67
N LEU A 30 -2.77 10.06 -4.04
CA LEU A 30 -2.55 9.70 -5.44
C LEU A 30 -3.82 9.06 -6.03
N ASP A 31 -4.18 9.49 -7.24
CA ASP A 31 -5.26 8.89 -8.02
C ASP A 31 -4.77 7.56 -8.64
N ALA A 32 -4.86 6.49 -7.84
CA ALA A 32 -4.42 5.15 -8.21
C ALA A 32 -5.52 4.13 -7.92
N ASP A 33 -5.78 3.23 -8.86
CA ASP A 33 -6.80 2.18 -8.68
C ASP A 33 -6.35 1.08 -7.70
N CYS A 34 -5.04 0.84 -7.60
CA CYS A 34 -4.48 -0.27 -6.83
C CYS A 34 -3.06 0.03 -6.32
N VAL A 35 -2.74 -0.51 -5.15
CA VAL A 35 -1.41 -0.45 -4.53
C VAL A 35 -0.85 -1.85 -4.33
N LEU A 36 0.37 -2.06 -4.85
CA LEU A 36 1.18 -3.23 -4.55
C LEU A 36 1.92 -3.01 -3.23
N TYR A 37 1.38 -3.56 -2.14
CA TYR A 37 1.92 -3.39 -0.79
C TYR A 37 2.88 -4.54 -0.45
N THR A 38 4.18 -4.29 -0.52
CA THR A 38 5.22 -5.31 -0.27
C THR A 38 6.36 -4.82 0.62
N PRO A 39 6.10 -4.34 1.85
CA PRO A 39 7.16 -3.95 2.76
C PRO A 39 7.86 -5.17 3.35
N ARG A 40 9.02 -4.95 3.97
CA ARG A 40 9.70 -5.99 4.77
C ARG A 40 8.87 -6.38 6.00
N THR A 41 8.26 -5.40 6.64
CA THR A 41 7.36 -5.57 7.79
C THR A 41 6.03 -4.96 7.42
N ALA A 42 4.99 -5.78 7.42
CA ALA A 42 3.65 -5.35 7.07
C ALA A 42 2.86 -4.94 8.32
N HIS A 43 2.00 -3.94 8.17
CA HIS A 43 1.15 -3.37 9.21
C HIS A 43 -0.30 -3.32 8.72
N VAL A 44 -1.24 -3.70 9.58
CA VAL A 44 -2.68 -3.66 9.26
C VAL A 44 -3.13 -2.21 9.02
N ASP A 45 -2.56 -1.27 9.77
CA ASP A 45 -2.89 0.16 9.68
C ASP A 45 -2.61 0.73 8.28
N ASP A 46 -1.49 0.35 7.66
CA ASP A 46 -1.15 0.78 6.30
C ASP A 46 -2.21 0.30 5.30
N VAL A 47 -2.59 -0.98 5.37
CA VAL A 47 -3.57 -1.58 4.45
C VAL A 47 -4.96 -0.99 4.68
N CYS A 48 -5.36 -0.77 5.93
CA CYS A 48 -6.60 -0.08 6.24
C CYS A 48 -6.62 1.35 5.69
N ALA A 49 -5.54 2.12 5.82
CA ALA A 49 -5.47 3.47 5.27
C ALA A 49 -5.57 3.47 3.73
N LEU A 50 -4.85 2.56 3.07
CA LEU A 50 -4.91 2.40 1.61
C LEU A 50 -6.34 2.06 1.14
N LEU A 51 -6.96 1.06 1.75
CA LEU A 51 -8.33 0.64 1.42
C LEU A 51 -9.35 1.75 1.67
N ALA A 52 -9.28 2.41 2.83
CA ALA A 52 -10.18 3.52 3.18
C ALA A 52 -9.98 4.74 2.27
N SER A 53 -8.83 4.89 1.61
CA SER A 53 -8.60 5.92 0.58
C SER A 53 -9.21 5.58 -0.79
N GLY A 54 -9.95 4.48 -0.89
CA GLY A 54 -10.62 4.00 -2.09
C GLY A 54 -9.74 3.20 -3.05
N LYS A 55 -8.56 2.75 -2.60
CA LYS A 55 -7.62 1.99 -3.42
C LYS A 55 -7.77 0.50 -3.15
N ASN A 56 -7.62 -0.29 -4.20
CA ASN A 56 -7.43 -1.74 -4.02
C ASN A 56 -6.02 -2.03 -3.50
N VAL A 57 -5.86 -3.12 -2.75
CA VAL A 57 -4.54 -3.53 -2.24
C VAL A 57 -4.24 -4.97 -2.65
N ALA A 58 -3.08 -5.19 -3.26
CA ALA A 58 -2.52 -6.51 -3.48
C ALA A 58 -1.20 -6.65 -2.71
N THR A 59 -1.03 -7.76 -1.98
CA THR A 59 0.14 -7.98 -1.12
C THR A 59 0.56 -9.45 -1.09
N THR A 60 1.86 -9.67 -0.90
CA THR A 60 2.44 -10.99 -0.62
C THR A 60 2.54 -11.27 0.89
N ALA A 61 2.15 -10.31 1.74
CA ALA A 61 2.23 -10.45 3.18
C ALA A 61 1.19 -11.47 3.69
N PHE A 62 1.67 -12.65 4.09
CA PHE A 62 0.81 -13.77 4.51
C PHE A 62 -0.08 -13.46 5.72
N MET A 63 0.24 -12.42 6.50
CA MET A 63 -0.60 -11.97 7.62
C MET A 63 -2.03 -11.60 7.21
N PHE A 64 -2.24 -11.20 5.94
CA PHE A 64 -3.57 -10.90 5.40
C PHE A 64 -4.33 -12.13 4.91
N HIS A 65 -3.81 -13.34 5.13
CA HIS A 65 -4.56 -14.56 4.83
C HIS A 65 -5.80 -14.66 5.75
N PRO A 66 -7.04 -14.70 5.22
CA PRO A 66 -8.26 -14.54 6.02
C PRO A 66 -8.42 -15.52 7.19
N ARG A 67 -7.86 -16.74 7.07
CA ARG A 67 -7.90 -17.77 8.14
C ARG A 67 -6.81 -17.63 9.21
N ARG A 68 -5.86 -16.72 9.04
CA ARG A 68 -4.68 -16.54 9.91
C ARG A 68 -4.65 -15.18 10.58
N MET A 69 -5.40 -14.22 10.05
CA MET A 69 -5.56 -12.89 10.62
C MET A 69 -6.35 -12.95 11.93
N ASP A 70 -5.97 -12.11 12.89
CA ASP A 70 -6.76 -11.90 14.09
C ASP A 70 -8.17 -11.38 13.72
N PRO A 71 -9.25 -11.88 14.34
CA PRO A 71 -10.60 -11.46 14.00
C PRO A 71 -10.82 -9.94 14.07
N ALA A 72 -10.24 -9.24 15.06
CA ALA A 72 -10.39 -7.80 15.17
C ALA A 72 -9.68 -7.07 14.02
N ASP A 73 -8.49 -7.50 13.63
CA ASP A 73 -7.78 -6.91 12.48
C ASP A 73 -8.51 -7.20 11.16
N ARG A 74 -9.10 -8.39 11.02
CA ARG A 74 -9.93 -8.71 9.85
C ARG A 74 -11.13 -7.77 9.76
N ASP A 75 -11.82 -7.55 10.87
CA ASP A 75 -13.00 -6.68 10.90
C ASP A 75 -12.61 -5.22 10.60
N ARG A 76 -11.43 -4.77 11.04
CA ARG A 76 -10.86 -3.46 10.67
C ARG A 76 -10.59 -3.34 9.16
N VAL A 77 -10.00 -4.37 8.55
CA VAL A 77 -9.74 -4.40 7.10
C VAL A 77 -11.05 -4.35 6.31
N LEU A 78 -12.07 -5.10 6.74
CA LEU A 78 -13.39 -5.09 6.09
C LEU A 78 -14.06 -3.71 6.18
N ALA A 79 -14.04 -3.08 7.36
CA ALA A 79 -14.57 -1.74 7.54
C ALA A 79 -13.84 -0.70 6.66
N ALA A 80 -12.52 -0.85 6.47
CA ALA A 80 -11.75 0.01 5.57
C ALA A 80 -12.16 -0.17 4.10
N CYS A 81 -12.42 -1.41 3.65
CA CYS A 81 -12.96 -1.65 2.31
C CYS A 81 -14.30 -0.95 2.09
N GLU A 82 -15.20 -1.01 3.08
CA GLU A 82 -16.51 -0.36 3.00
C GLU A 82 -16.40 1.17 2.97
N ALA A 83 -15.47 1.74 3.76
CA ALA A 83 -15.26 3.19 3.80
C ALA A 83 -14.71 3.78 2.51
N GLY A 84 -13.93 3.00 1.75
CA GLY A 84 -13.33 3.43 0.48
C GLY A 84 -14.12 3.07 -0.78
N SER A 85 -15.28 2.42 -0.65
CA SER A 85 -16.10 2.02 -1.81
C SER A 85 -16.88 3.17 -2.45
#